data_AF-A0A839QP70-F1
#
_entry.id   AF-A0A839QP70-F1
#
_cell.length_a   1.000
_cell.length_b   1.000
_cell.length_c   1.000
_cell.angle_alpha   90.00
_cell.angle_beta   90.00
_cell.angle_gamma   90.00
#
_symmetry.space_group_name_H-M   'P 1'
#
loop_
_entity.id
_entity.type
_entity.pdbx_description
1 polymer ?
#
loop_
_entity_poly.entity_id
_entity_poly.type
_entity_poly.pdbx_seq_one_letter_code
_entity_poly.pdbx_strand_id
1 'polypeptide(L)' 'MTSTSRWEPLGRPFALEASTHGVFALGDVRSGSAKRVAAGVGKGGIAIAFMHQCLALRH' A
#
# COMPACT_ATOMS: atom_id res chain seq x y z
N MET A 1 -21.50 -16.15 2.29
CA MET A 1 -20.05 -16.03 2.06
C MET A 1 -19.56 -14.79 2.80
N THR A 2 -18.44 -14.94 3.49
CA THR A 2 -18.02 -14.25 4.73
C THR A 2 -18.04 -12.73 4.71
N SER A 3 -18.53 -12.16 5.81
CA SER A 3 -18.43 -10.74 6.18
C SER A 3 -16.98 -10.27 6.09
N THR A 4 -16.64 -9.51 5.05
CA THR A 4 -15.43 -8.69 5.03
C THR A 4 -15.57 -7.72 6.19
N SER A 5 -14.77 -7.91 7.25
CA SER A 5 -14.64 -6.95 8.33
C SER A 5 -14.51 -5.56 7.72
N ARG A 6 -15.55 -4.74 7.86
CA ARG A 6 -15.62 -3.40 7.30
C ARG A 6 -14.66 -2.53 8.10
N TRP A 7 -13.39 -2.58 7.73
CA TRP A 7 -12.40 -1.63 8.19
C TRP A 7 -12.83 -0.26 7.65
N GLU A 8 -13.07 0.68 8.57
CA GLU A 8 -13.50 2.04 8.22
C GLU A 8 -12.48 2.66 7.24
N PRO A 9 -12.92 3.25 6.11
CA PRO A 9 -12.00 3.82 5.14
C PRO A 9 -11.38 5.09 5.72
N LEU A 10 -10.06 5.10 6.00
CA LEU A 10 -9.33 6.30 6.44
C LEU A 10 -9.10 7.32 5.30
N GLY A 11 -10.04 7.43 4.35
CA GLY A 11 -9.95 8.33 3.19
C GLY A 11 -9.42 7.67 1.92
N ARG A 12 -8.82 8.48 1.03
CA ARG A 12 -8.27 7.99 -0.25
C ARG A 12 -7.04 7.11 0.01
N PRO A 13 -6.88 5.98 -0.71
CA PRO A 13 -5.70 5.14 -0.56
C PRO A 13 -4.41 5.90 -0.85
N PHE A 14 -3.38 5.62 -0.06
CA PHE A 14 -2.03 6.08 -0.33
C PHE A 14 -1.50 5.45 -1.62
N ALA A 15 -0.52 6.12 -2.24
CA ALA A 15 0.13 5.50 -3.38
C ALA A 15 0.78 4.18 -2.95
N LEU A 16 0.67 3.17 -3.82
CA LEU A 16 1.19 1.82 -3.59
C LEU A 16 0.41 0.97 -2.57
N GLU A 17 -0.62 1.53 -1.96
CA GLU A 17 -1.54 0.78 -1.10
C GLU A 17 -2.36 -0.23 -1.92
N ALA A 18 -2.62 -1.38 -1.31
CA ALA A 18 -3.46 -2.44 -1.84
C ALA A 18 -4.93 -2.17 -1.51
N SER A 19 -5.82 -3.04 -1.99
CA SER A 19 -7.25 -2.95 -1.66
C SER A 19 -7.53 -3.15 -0.16
N THR A 20 -6.60 -3.77 0.57
CA THR A 20 -6.63 -3.86 2.03
C THR A 20 -5.92 -2.65 2.63
N HIS A 21 -6.63 -1.89 3.47
CA HIS A 21 -6.12 -0.64 4.02
C HIS A 21 -4.92 -0.86 4.98
N GLY A 22 -3.88 -0.03 4.85
CA GLY A 22 -2.60 -0.15 5.55
C GLY A 22 -1.68 -1.25 4.99
N VAL A 23 -2.07 -1.97 3.93
CA VAL A 23 -1.23 -2.97 3.26
C VAL A 23 -0.67 -2.35 1.97
N PHE A 24 0.65 -2.43 1.80
CA PHE A 24 1.33 -1.89 0.62
C PHE A 24 1.94 -3.02 -0.21
N ALA A 25 1.83 -2.92 -1.54
CA ALA A 25 2.37 -3.91 -2.47
C ALA A 25 3.36 -3.24 -3.43
N LEU A 26 4.56 -3.81 -3.60
CA LEU A 26 5.70 -3.20 -4.29
C LEU A 26 6.44 -4.23 -5.14
N GLY A 27 7.10 -3.79 -6.21
CA GLY A 27 7.77 -4.71 -7.13
C GLY A 27 6.77 -5.63 -7.82
N ASP A 28 7.20 -6.85 -8.13
CA ASP A 28 6.51 -7.72 -9.11
C ASP A 28 5.22 -8.37 -8.59
N VAL A 29 5.00 -8.33 -7.27
CA VAL A 29 3.71 -8.73 -6.67
C VAL A 29 2.61 -7.70 -6.93
N ARG A 30 2.95 -6.45 -7.28
CA ARG A 30 1.96 -5.41 -7.59
C ARG A 30 1.51 -5.51 -9.05
N SER A 31 0.20 -5.50 -9.25
CA SER A 31 -0.40 -5.40 -10.60
C SER A 31 0.12 -4.18 -11.35
N GLY A 32 0.46 -4.35 -12.64
CA GLY A 32 1.06 -3.30 -13.46
C GLY A 32 2.52 -2.97 -13.12
N SER A 33 3.24 -3.85 -12.40
CA SER A 33 4.69 -3.68 -12.19
C SER A 33 5.44 -3.65 -13.53
N ALA A 34 6.49 -2.81 -13.58
CA ALA A 34 7.41 -2.75 -14.71
C ALA A 34 8.35 -3.96 -14.78
N LYS A 35 8.32 -4.89 -13.82
CA LYS A 35 9.24 -6.06 -13.74
C LYS A 35 10.72 -5.69 -13.77
N ARG A 36 11.06 -4.59 -13.07
CA ARG A 36 12.42 -4.05 -12.99
C ARG A 36 12.83 -3.82 -11.55
N VAL A 37 14.01 -4.34 -11.19
CA VAL A 37 14.60 -4.23 -9.85
C VAL A 37 14.72 -2.76 -9.42
N ALA A 38 15.32 -1.90 -10.24
CA ALA A 38 15.52 -0.49 -9.91
C ALA A 38 14.20 0.25 -9.62
N ALA A 39 13.13 -0.04 -10.38
CA ALA A 39 11.81 0.54 -10.14
C ALA A 39 11.18 0.01 -8.84
N GLY A 40 11.37 -1.27 -8.51
CA GLY A 40 10.94 -1.85 -7.24
C GLY A 40 11.64 -1.20 -6.04
N VAL A 41 12.97 -1.06 -6.10
CA VAL A 41 13.78 -0.42 -5.04
C VAL A 41 13.33 1.02 -4.81
N GLY A 42 13.17 1.81 -5.87
CA GLY A 42 12.70 3.20 -5.74
C GLY A 42 11.30 3.31 -5.11
N LYS A 43 10.38 2.43 -5.49
CA LYS A 43 9.04 2.34 -4.89
C LYS A 43 9.08 1.93 -3.41
N GLY A 44 10.08 1.14 -3.01
CA GLY A 44 10.37 0.76 -1.62
C GLY A 44 10.45 1.96 -0.68
N GLY A 45 11.31 2.93 -1.01
CA GLY A 45 11.48 4.14 -0.20
C GLY A 45 10.20 4.97 -0.10
N ILE A 46 9.46 5.12 -1.20
CA ILE A 46 8.19 5.85 -1.24
C ILE A 46 7.14 5.17 -0.34
N ALA A 47 7.06 3.85 -0.38
CA ALA A 47 6.10 3.09 0.42
C ALA A 47 6.34 3.22 1.93
N ILE A 48 7.60 3.28 2.36
CA ILE A 48 7.95 3.48 3.78
C ILE A 48 7.42 4.84 4.26
N ALA A 49 7.59 5.91 3.47
CA ALA A 49 7.07 7.22 3.83
C ALA A 49 5.53 7.22 3.99
N PHE A 50 4.81 6.56 3.08
CA PHE A 50 3.36 6.40 3.20
C PHE A 50 2.95 5.49 4.35
N MET A 51 3.75 4.47 4.70
CA MET A 51 3.49 3.62 5.84
C MET A 51 3.55 4.41 7.14
N HIS A 52 4.53 5.31 7.30
CA HIS A 52 4.59 6.22 8.44
C HIS A 52 3.37 7.15 8.51
N GLN A 53 2.95 7.72 7.39
CA GLN A 53 1.73 8.55 7.34
C GLN A 53 0.48 7.76 7.71
N CYS A 54 0.31 6.55 7.14
CA CYS A 54 -0.80 5.66 7.44
C CYS A 54 -0.85 5.31 8.93
N LEU A 55 0.29 4.98 9.54
CA LEU A 55 0.37 4.71 10.98
C LEU A 55 0.02 5.93 11.82
N ALA A 56 0.43 7.13 11.42
CA ALA A 56 0.09 8.36 12.11
C ALA A 56 -1.42 8.70 12.06
N LEU A 57 -2.15 8.22 11.05
CA LEU A 57 -3.60 8.41 10.90
C LEU A 57 -4.44 7.33 11.60
N ARG A 58 -3.82 6.30 12.18
CA ARG A 58 -4.51 5.15 12.81
C ARG A 58 -4.83 5.35 14.30
N HIS A 59 -4.79 6.59 14.79
CA HIS A 59 -5.17 6.99 16.15
C HIS A 59 -6.63 7.44 16.21
#